data_AF-A0A954NY48-F1
#
_entry.id   AF-A0A954NY48-F1
#
_cell.length_a   1.000
_cell.length_b   1.000
_cell.length_c   1.000
_cell.angle_alpha   90.00
_cell.angle_beta   90.00
_cell.angle_gamma   90.00
#
_symmetry.space_group_name_H-M   'P 1'
#
loop_
_entity.id
_entity.type
_entity.pdbx_description
1 polymer ?
#
loop_
_entity_poly.entity_id
_entity_poly.type
_entity_poly.pdbx_seq_one_letter_code
_entity_poly.pdbx_strand_id
1 'polypeptide(L)'
;EGQKQCCDLRKTQPLLKAAGQYDALIGSLRRSDGGQRAMCPILDIDPAMNCLRVNPLVNFSTEQLKQYIKENNVIVNPLHDQGFATIGCNRCTTPVMPHEEKRAGRWRHLGSWAAYCGINPSDLDPTTAKSIDLPQELIDRILGRTTDFMI
;
A
#
# COMPACT_ATOMS: atom_id res chain seq x y z
N GLU A 1 8.02 -18.25 13.43
CA GLU A 1 7.84 -18.74 12.04
C GLU A 1 6.38 -18.78 11.56
N GLY A 2 5.41 -19.16 12.41
CA GLY A 2 4.02 -19.33 11.99
C GLY A 2 3.32 -18.12 11.32
N GLN A 3 3.67 -16.87 11.67
CA GLN A 3 3.06 -15.69 11.03
C GLN A 3 3.45 -15.53 9.56
N LYS A 4 4.73 -15.73 9.21
CA LYS A 4 5.22 -15.66 7.83
C LYS A 4 4.53 -16.70 6.97
N GLN A 5 4.48 -17.95 7.46
CA GLN A 5 3.81 -19.05 6.78
C GLN A 5 2.29 -18.80 6.64
N CYS A 6 1.64 -18.25 7.68
CA CYS A 6 0.22 -17.89 7.59
C CYS A 6 -0.04 -16.80 6.54
N CYS A 7 0.81 -15.76 6.47
CA CYS A 7 0.69 -14.72 5.45
C CYS A 7 0.94 -15.27 4.04
N ASP A 8 1.94 -16.14 3.88
CA ASP A 8 2.20 -16.79 2.60
C ASP A 8 0.99 -17.60 2.12
N LEU A 9 0.51 -18.53 2.96
CA LEU A 9 -0.62 -19.40 2.62
C LEU A 9 -1.94 -18.65 2.42
N ARG A 10 -2.21 -17.59 3.21
CA ARG A 10 -3.51 -16.90 3.19
C ARG A 10 -3.54 -15.62 2.37
N LYS A 11 -2.40 -15.10 1.94
CA LYS A 11 -2.34 -13.84 1.16
C LYS A 11 -1.53 -14.00 -0.11
N THR A 12 -0.28 -14.44 0.00
CA THR A 12 0.61 -14.53 -1.17
C THR A 12 0.15 -15.61 -2.13
N GLN A 13 -0.06 -16.84 -1.67
CA GLN A 13 -0.48 -17.96 -2.51
C GLN A 13 -1.83 -17.70 -3.22
N PRO A 14 -2.89 -17.18 -2.55
CA PRO A 14 -4.12 -16.81 -3.24
C PRO A 14 -3.93 -15.67 -4.24
N LEU A 15 -3.11 -14.67 -3.94
CA LEU A 15 -2.81 -13.58 -4.86
C LEU A 15 -2.12 -14.09 -6.14
N LEU A 16 -1.13 -14.99 -5.99
CA LEU A 16 -0.40 -15.58 -7.10
C LEU A 16 -1.26 -16.46 -8.01
N LYS A 17 -2.44 -16.92 -7.55
CA LYS A 17 -3.39 -17.60 -8.45
C LYS A 17 -3.91 -16.69 -9.57
N ALA A 18 -3.85 -15.37 -9.38
CA ALA A 18 -4.20 -14.37 -10.38
C ALA A 18 -2.99 -13.91 -11.23
N ALA A 19 -1.79 -14.45 -11.00
CA ALA A 19 -0.60 -14.05 -11.73
C ALA A 19 -0.75 -14.32 -13.23
N GLY A 20 -0.33 -13.35 -14.04
CA GLY A 20 -0.43 -13.41 -15.50
C GLY A 20 -1.84 -13.24 -16.07
N GLN A 21 -2.86 -13.00 -15.25
CA GLN A 21 -4.23 -12.76 -15.72
C GLN A 21 -4.50 -11.29 -16.05
N TYR A 22 -3.65 -10.37 -15.59
CA TYR A 22 -3.82 -8.92 -15.72
C TYR A 22 -2.51 -8.27 -16.12
N ASP A 23 -2.58 -7.23 -16.95
CA ASP A 23 -1.41 -6.45 -17.38
C ASP A 23 -0.89 -5.53 -16.27
N ALA A 24 -1.77 -5.09 -15.38
CA ALA A 24 -1.44 -4.18 -14.28
C ALA A 24 -2.24 -4.46 -13.01
N LEU A 25 -1.60 -4.22 -11.86
CA LEU A 25 -2.19 -4.25 -10.54
C LEU A 25 -2.11 -2.87 -9.90
N ILE A 26 -3.26 -2.35 -9.48
CA ILE A 26 -3.34 -1.05 -8.78
C ILE A 26 -3.11 -1.27 -7.29
N GLY A 27 -2.02 -0.73 -6.78
CA GLY A 27 -1.70 -0.67 -5.36
C GLY A 27 -2.17 0.64 -4.73
N SER A 28 -2.21 0.68 -3.40
CA SER A 28 -2.59 1.87 -2.63
C SER A 28 -1.52 2.30 -1.64
N LEU A 29 -0.26 1.93 -1.90
CA LEU A 29 0.86 2.32 -1.05
C LEU A 29 1.08 3.82 -1.13
N ARG A 30 1.50 4.41 -0.01
CA ARG A 30 1.86 5.82 0.10
C ARG A 30 3.20 5.98 0.78
N ARG A 31 4.02 6.91 0.30
CA ARG A 31 5.30 7.27 0.94
C ARG A 31 5.10 7.80 2.36
N SER A 32 3.98 8.48 2.58
CA SER A 32 3.54 8.98 3.88
C SER A 32 3.20 7.88 4.90
N ASP A 33 3.15 6.60 4.51
CA ASP A 33 3.04 5.47 5.44
C ASP A 33 4.39 5.14 6.14
N GLY A 34 5.50 5.72 5.66
CA GLY A 34 6.83 5.61 6.27
C GLY A 34 7.54 4.27 6.07
N GLY A 35 8.68 4.09 6.76
CA GLY A 35 9.53 2.90 6.64
C GLY A 35 10.04 2.69 5.21
N GLN A 36 10.11 1.42 4.78
CA GLN A 36 10.49 1.06 3.40
C GLN A 36 9.57 1.69 2.33
N ARG A 37 8.31 2.00 2.68
CA ARG A 37 7.36 2.60 1.73
C ARG A 37 7.67 4.05 1.40
N ALA A 38 8.50 4.73 2.18
CA ALA A 38 8.98 6.07 1.85
C ALA A 38 9.69 6.12 0.48
N MET A 39 10.22 4.98 0.04
CA MET A 39 10.89 4.80 -1.26
C MET A 39 10.02 4.06 -2.28
N CYS A 40 8.72 3.89 -2.01
CA CYS A 40 7.82 3.19 -2.93
C CYS A 40 7.74 3.95 -4.26
N PRO A 41 7.97 3.30 -5.41
CA PRO A 41 7.86 3.93 -6.71
C PRO A 41 6.39 4.03 -7.14
N ILE A 42 6.13 4.96 -8.06
CA ILE A 42 4.83 5.08 -8.72
C ILE A 42 4.54 3.86 -9.59
N LEU A 43 5.51 3.47 -10.43
CA LEU A 43 5.45 2.31 -11.29
C LEU A 43 6.54 1.32 -10.91
N ASP A 44 6.14 0.06 -10.75
CA ASP A 44 7.04 -1.05 -10.47
C ASP A 44 6.73 -2.24 -11.38
N ILE A 45 7.72 -3.07 -11.66
CA ILE A 45 7.49 -4.39 -12.27
C ILE A 45 7.25 -5.37 -11.12
N ASP A 46 6.21 -6.19 -11.22
CA ASP A 46 5.94 -7.27 -10.27
C ASP A 46 6.18 -8.63 -10.97
N PRO A 47 7.41 -9.17 -10.92
CA PRO A 47 7.73 -10.43 -11.59
C PRO A 47 6.92 -11.61 -11.06
N ALA A 48 6.56 -11.60 -9.78
CA ALA A 48 5.80 -12.68 -9.16
C ALA A 48 4.35 -12.69 -9.69
N MET A 49 3.76 -11.52 -9.93
CA MET A 49 2.44 -11.38 -10.53
C MET A 49 2.45 -11.39 -12.06
N ASN A 50 3.62 -11.29 -12.70
CA ASN A 50 3.78 -11.11 -14.14
C ASN A 50 2.97 -9.92 -14.68
N CYS A 51 3.03 -8.78 -13.97
CA CYS A 51 2.29 -7.57 -14.34
C CYS A 51 3.05 -6.30 -13.94
N LEU A 52 2.60 -5.15 -14.45
CA LEU A 52 2.97 -3.85 -13.89
C LEU A 52 2.25 -3.62 -12.57
N ARG A 53 2.87 -2.87 -11.66
CA ARG A 53 2.24 -2.39 -10.43
C ARG A 53 2.22 -0.87 -10.44
N VAL A 54 1.04 -0.31 -10.22
CA VAL A 54 0.80 1.14 -10.27
C VAL A 54 0.29 1.61 -8.90
N ASN A 55 0.98 2.56 -8.27
CA ASN A 55 0.59 3.16 -7.00
C ASN A 55 0.12 4.62 -7.22
N PRO A 56 -1.12 4.86 -7.68
CA PRO A 56 -1.61 6.20 -8.03
C PRO A 56 -1.71 7.18 -6.85
N LEU A 57 -1.67 6.65 -5.62
CA LEU A 57 -1.73 7.43 -4.38
C LEU A 57 -0.36 7.58 -3.71
N VAL A 58 0.73 7.17 -4.36
CA VAL A 58 2.03 7.07 -3.68
C VAL A 58 2.54 8.38 -3.08
N ASN A 59 2.22 9.50 -3.72
CA ASN A 59 2.56 10.85 -3.25
C ASN A 59 1.44 11.52 -2.44
N PHE A 60 0.31 10.86 -2.19
CA PHE A 60 -0.73 11.43 -1.33
C PHE A 60 -0.21 11.59 0.11
N SER A 61 -0.33 12.81 0.63
CA SER A 61 -0.18 13.08 2.05
C SER A 61 -1.35 12.50 2.84
N THR A 62 -1.21 12.45 4.17
CA THR A 62 -2.31 12.02 5.04
C THR A 62 -3.48 13.01 4.96
N GLU A 63 -3.18 14.30 4.81
CA GLU A 63 -4.13 15.40 4.72
C GLU A 63 -4.89 15.35 3.41
N GLN A 64 -4.19 15.14 2.28
CA GLN A 64 -4.81 14.96 0.96
C GLN A 64 -5.74 13.76 0.94
N LEU A 65 -5.34 12.63 1.53
CA LEU A 65 -6.23 11.47 1.64
C LEU A 65 -7.50 11.79 2.45
N LYS A 66 -7.35 12.42 3.62
CA LYS A 66 -8.48 12.79 4.47
C LYS A 66 -9.43 13.74 3.76
N GLN A 67 -8.88 14.73 3.05
CA GLN A 67 -9.66 15.68 2.27
C GLN A 67 -10.42 14.97 1.16
N TYR A 68 -9.73 14.11 0.40
CA TYR A 68 -10.34 13.33 -0.69
C TYR A 68 -11.49 12.44 -0.18
N ILE A 69 -11.30 11.75 0.95
CA ILE A 69 -12.33 10.92 1.59
C ILE A 69 -13.57 11.76 1.91
N LYS A 70 -13.37 12.94 2.50
CA LYS A 70 -14.46 13.84 2.90
C LYS A 70 -15.20 14.42 1.70
N GLU A 71 -14.48 14.93 0.70
CA GLU A 71 -15.07 15.56 -0.49
C GLU A 71 -15.85 14.59 -1.35
N ASN A 72 -15.40 13.33 -1.42
CA ASN A 72 -16.00 12.32 -2.29
C ASN A 72 -16.91 11.34 -1.53
N ASN A 73 -17.21 11.61 -0.26
CA ASN A 73 -18.04 10.75 0.60
C ASN A 73 -17.59 9.27 0.57
N VAL A 74 -16.28 9.03 0.59
CA VAL A 74 -15.71 7.68 0.52
C VAL A 74 -16.11 6.91 1.78
N ILE A 75 -16.63 5.69 1.61
CA ILE A 75 -16.97 4.81 2.72
C ILE A 75 -15.66 4.36 3.41
N VAL A 76 -15.53 4.70 4.68
CA VAL A 76 -14.38 4.34 5.52
C VAL A 76 -14.72 3.19 6.44
N ASN A 77 -13.74 2.33 6.73
CA ASN A 77 -13.93 1.24 7.69
C ASN A 77 -14.17 1.81 9.11
N PRO A 78 -15.27 1.46 9.81
CA PRO A 78 -15.60 1.99 11.15
C PRO A 78 -14.54 1.71 12.22
N LEU A 79 -13.65 0.73 12.01
CA LEU A 79 -12.55 0.46 12.94
C LEU A 79 -11.56 1.62 13.04
N HIS A 80 -11.49 2.50 12.04
CA HIS A 80 -10.65 3.70 12.12
C HIS A 80 -11.09 4.61 13.28
N ASP A 81 -12.40 4.75 13.52
CA ASP A 81 -12.94 5.54 14.64
C ASP A 81 -12.72 4.86 15.99
N GLN A 82 -12.37 3.57 15.99
CA GLN A 82 -12.04 2.77 17.17
C GLN A 82 -10.53 2.70 17.44
N GLY A 83 -9.73 3.55 16.77
CA GLY A 83 -8.29 3.63 16.98
C GLY A 83 -7.46 2.66 16.13
N PHE A 84 -8.04 1.95 15.16
CA PHE A 84 -7.29 1.12 14.23
C PHE A 84 -6.70 1.96 13.09
N ALA A 85 -5.51 2.54 13.31
CA ALA A 85 -4.85 3.37 12.30
C ALA A 85 -4.51 2.60 11.00
N THR A 86 -4.18 1.30 11.10
CA THR A 86 -4.01 0.42 9.95
C THR A 86 -4.71 -0.91 10.18
N ILE A 87 -5.41 -1.42 9.18
CA ILE A 87 -6.28 -2.60 9.30
C ILE A 87 -5.69 -3.76 8.49
N GLY A 88 -5.66 -4.95 9.08
CA GLY A 88 -5.26 -6.21 8.44
C GLY A 88 -6.11 -7.36 8.94
N CYS A 89 -5.54 -8.57 9.04
CA CYS A 89 -6.26 -9.70 9.63
C CYS A 89 -6.54 -9.45 11.11
N ASN A 90 -7.69 -9.91 11.62
CA ASN A 90 -8.12 -9.70 13.01
C ASN A 90 -7.04 -10.06 14.05
N ARG A 91 -6.32 -11.18 13.87
CA ARG A 91 -5.28 -11.60 14.82
C ARG A 91 -3.99 -10.78 14.68
N CYS A 92 -3.76 -10.12 13.56
CA CYS A 92 -2.52 -9.38 13.31
C CYS A 92 -2.69 -7.86 13.42
N THR A 93 -3.80 -7.39 13.98
CA THR A 93 -4.17 -5.97 14.04
C THR A 93 -4.75 -5.63 15.42
N THR A 94 -4.31 -4.52 15.99
CA THR A 94 -4.78 -3.94 17.25
C THR A 94 -4.95 -2.43 17.07
N PRO A 95 -5.76 -1.75 17.90
CA PRO A 95 -5.77 -0.29 17.92
C PRO A 95 -4.42 0.25 18.38
N VAL A 96 -4.17 1.53 18.08
CA VAL A 96 -2.98 2.27 18.50
C VAL A 96 -3.37 3.45 19.39
N MET A 97 -2.49 3.78 20.34
CA MET A 97 -2.63 4.98 21.16
C MET A 97 -2.17 6.22 20.38
N PRO A 98 -2.59 7.44 20.77
CA PRO A 98 -2.25 8.68 20.04
C PRO A 98 -0.73 8.95 19.86
N HIS A 99 0.10 8.41 20.74
CA HIS A 99 1.57 8.58 20.70
C HIS A 99 2.30 7.44 19.98
N GLU A 100 1.59 6.38 19.58
CA GLU A 100 2.18 5.25 18.89
C GLU A 100 2.25 5.50 17.38
N GLU A 101 3.27 4.94 16.75
CA GLU A 101 3.39 4.92 15.29
C GLU A 101 2.13 4.31 14.64
N LYS A 102 1.71 4.85 13.49
CA LYS A 102 0.47 4.42 12.79
C LYS A 102 0.39 2.91 12.54
N ARG A 103 1.54 2.26 12.35
CA ARG A 103 1.65 0.81 12.10
C ARG A 103 1.94 -0.03 13.34
N ALA A 104 2.12 0.55 14.53
CA ALA A 104 2.43 -0.17 15.76
C ALA A 104 1.39 -1.23 16.13
N GLY A 105 0.14 -1.04 15.69
CA GLY A 105 -0.94 -2.00 15.89
C GLY A 105 -0.81 -3.28 15.06
N ARG A 106 0.07 -3.31 14.04
CA ARG A 106 0.30 -4.46 13.16
C ARG A 106 1.38 -5.36 13.75
N TRP A 107 1.06 -6.64 13.91
CA TRP A 107 2.00 -7.63 14.47
C TRP A 107 2.62 -7.23 15.81
N ARG A 108 1.89 -6.45 16.62
CA ARG A 108 2.33 -5.97 17.95
C ARG A 108 2.98 -7.06 18.82
N HIS A 109 2.45 -8.28 18.76
CA HIS A 109 2.94 -9.44 19.51
C HIS A 109 4.28 -10.00 19.03
N LEU A 110 4.74 -9.64 17.82
CA LEU A 110 6.04 -10.02 17.28
C LEU A 110 7.12 -8.96 17.55
N GLY A 111 6.74 -7.71 17.83
CA GLY A 111 7.66 -6.60 17.98
C GLY A 111 7.97 -5.88 16.66
N SER A 112 8.88 -4.90 16.71
CA SER A 112 9.11 -3.93 15.63
C SER A 112 9.79 -4.49 14.37
N TRP A 113 10.40 -5.68 14.43
CA TRP A 113 11.05 -6.30 13.28
C TRP A 113 10.06 -6.88 12.25
N ALA A 114 8.80 -7.12 12.63
CA ALA A 114 7.76 -7.64 11.75
C ALA A 114 6.92 -6.51 11.13
N ALA A 115 7.45 -5.86 10.09
CA ALA A 115 6.82 -4.65 9.54
C ALA A 115 5.78 -4.90 8.41
N TYR A 116 5.90 -6.00 7.66
CA TYR A 116 5.12 -6.23 6.42
C TYR A 116 4.67 -7.69 6.22
N CYS A 117 3.62 -7.88 5.40
CA CYS A 117 3.06 -9.20 5.11
C CYS A 117 3.61 -9.88 3.86
N GLY A 118 4.44 -9.21 3.07
CA GLY A 118 5.08 -9.77 1.87
C GLY A 118 4.18 -9.83 0.62
N ILE A 119 3.11 -9.04 0.53
CA ILE A 119 2.25 -8.98 -0.68
C ILE A 119 2.60 -7.83 -1.63
N ASN A 120 3.46 -6.92 -1.19
CA ASN A 120 3.94 -5.81 -2.01
C ASN A 120 5.43 -5.99 -2.25
N PRO A 121 5.91 -5.99 -3.50
CA PRO A 121 7.33 -6.07 -3.82
C PRO A 121 8.15 -4.95 -3.17
N SER A 122 7.59 -3.74 -3.11
CA SER A 122 8.25 -2.58 -2.50
C SER A 122 8.31 -2.61 -0.96
N ASP A 123 7.66 -3.58 -0.31
CA ASP A 123 7.84 -3.88 1.12
C ASP A 123 9.04 -4.86 1.33
N LEU A 124 9.75 -5.23 0.25
CA LEU A 124 10.96 -6.07 0.23
C LEU A 124 12.18 -5.23 -0.16
N ASP A 125 13.35 -5.86 -0.35
CA ASP A 125 14.61 -5.19 -0.68
C ASP A 125 14.46 -4.27 -1.92
N PRO A 126 14.51 -2.94 -1.74
CA PRO A 126 14.26 -1.97 -2.81
C PRO A 126 15.33 -1.99 -3.90
N THR A 127 16.47 -2.65 -3.67
CA THR A 127 17.56 -2.73 -4.67
C THR A 127 17.28 -3.72 -5.80
N THR A 128 16.25 -4.58 -5.65
CA THR A 128 15.95 -5.66 -6.60
C THR A 128 14.83 -5.34 -7.58
N ALA A 129 14.10 -4.24 -7.36
CA ALA A 129 12.92 -3.89 -8.14
C ALA A 129 13.27 -2.96 -9.32
N LYS A 130 12.92 -3.37 -10.54
CA LYS A 130 12.99 -2.49 -11.72
C LYS A 130 11.78 -1.55 -11.70
N SER A 131 12.01 -0.32 -11.28
CA SER A 131 10.95 0.67 -11.09
C SER A 131 11.21 1.98 -11.83
N ILE A 132 10.15 2.75 -12.06
CA ILE A 132 10.19 4.08 -12.67
C ILE A 132 9.41 5.04 -11.78
N ASP A 133 10.03 6.15 -11.42
CA ASP A 133 9.37 7.25 -10.72
C ASP A 133 9.01 8.35 -11.72
N LEU A 134 7.71 8.56 -11.92
CA LEU A 134 7.19 9.56 -12.85
C LEU A 134 6.96 10.90 -12.13
N PRO A 135 7.08 12.04 -12.83
CA PRO A 135 6.64 13.33 -12.28
C PRO A 135 5.16 13.28 -11.90
N GLN A 136 4.80 13.87 -10.75
CA GLN A 136 3.41 13.84 -10.25
C GLN A 136 2.40 14.42 -11.26
N GLU A 137 2.78 15.49 -11.97
CA GLU A 137 1.98 16.11 -13.02
C GLU A 137 1.63 15.12 -14.16
N LEU A 138 2.59 14.29 -14.60
CA LEU A 138 2.33 13.28 -15.63
C LEU A 138 1.32 12.22 -15.12
N ILE A 139 1.44 11.81 -13.86
CA ILE A 139 0.50 10.87 -13.25
C ILE A 139 -0.89 11.46 -13.20
N ASP A 140 -1.01 12.72 -12.76
CA ASP A 140 -2.30 13.37 -12.62
C ASP A 140 -3.00 13.52 -13.97
N ARG A 141 -2.25 13.73 -15.07
CA ARG A 141 -2.78 13.66 -16.43
C ARG A 141 -3.21 12.26 -16.84
N ILE A 142 -2.36 11.24 -16.63
CA ILE A 142 -2.69 9.83 -16.96
C ILE A 142 -3.95 9.35 -16.20
N LEU A 143 -4.10 9.77 -14.94
CA LEU A 143 -5.23 9.41 -14.10
C LEU A 143 -6.44 10.33 -14.28
N GLY A 144 -6.38 11.31 -15.19
CA GLY A 144 -7.47 12.25 -15.45
C GLY A 144 -7.81 13.17 -14.29
N ARG A 145 -6.89 13.41 -13.36
CA ARG A 145 -7.02 14.35 -12.23
C ARG A 145 -6.74 15.79 -12.66
N THR A 146 -5.88 15.94 -13.66
CA THR A 146 -5.68 17.18 -14.41
C THR A 146 -5.94 16.89 -15.87
N THR A 147 -6.64 17.79 -16.54
CA THR A 147 -6.92 17.66 -17.96
C THR A 147 -6.19 18.76 -18.69
N ASP A 148 -5.09 18.40 -19.33
CA ASP A 148 -4.46 19.23 -20.36
C ASP A 148 -4.87 18.65 -21.71
N PHE A 149 -6.09 18.94 -22.15
CA PHE A 149 -6.39 18.82 -23.57
C PHE A 149 -5.83 20.07 -24.26
N MET A 150 -4.73 19.92 -24.99
CA MET A 150 -4.57 20.69 -26.23
C MET A 150 -5.21 19.85 -27.33
N ILE A 151 -6.23 20.40 -27.99
CA ILE A 151 -6.67 19.94 -29.31
C ILE A 151 -5.57 20.32 -30.30
#